data_AF-A0A453MAW9-F1
#
_entry.id   AF-A0A453MAW9-F1
#
_cell.length_a   1.000
_cell.length_b   1.000
_cell.length_c   1.000
_cell.angle_alpha   90.00
_cell.angle_beta   90.00
_cell.angle_gamma   90.00
#
_symmetry.space_group_name_H-M   'P 1'
#
loop_
_entity.id
_entity.type
_entity.pdbx_description
1 polymer ?
#
loop_
_entity_poly.entity_id
_entity_poly.type
_entity_poly.pdbx_seq_one_letter_code
_entity_poly.pdbx_strand_id
1 'polypeptide(L)'
;KPVKAAIAASAEYVSGLLPSHLAYSSAHETASEDWTWSVGCNPLSISSKGWQLSEFQQDVIARNYIITGVEESIRVVNSAIQRLVTERTSEQGFKIFKTKESVMVEKYNSVVNMWRRVSCWRICLFYLFYFWYGG
;
A
#
# COMPACT_ATOMS: atom_id res chain seq x y z
N LYS A 1 -0.18 4.53 30.44
CA LYS A 1 1.06 5.29 30.08
C LYS A 1 0.85 5.93 28.70
N PRO A 2 1.21 7.21 28.50
CA PRO A 2 0.90 7.97 27.27
C PRO A 2 1.56 7.39 26.01
N VAL A 3 2.61 6.57 26.16
CA VAL A 3 3.32 5.91 25.05
C VAL A 3 2.37 5.08 24.17
N LYS A 4 1.41 4.36 24.74
CA LYS A 4 0.46 3.54 23.95
C LYS A 4 -0.47 4.39 23.09
N ALA A 5 -0.96 5.50 23.64
CA ALA A 5 -1.79 6.45 22.91
C ALA A 5 -0.99 7.16 21.80
N ALA A 6 0.25 7.53 22.07
CA ALA A 6 1.13 8.12 21.06
C ALA A 6 1.42 7.14 19.91
N ILE A 7 1.65 5.85 20.21
CA ILE A 7 1.85 4.82 19.18
C ILE A 7 0.55 4.58 18.40
N ALA A 8 -0.61 4.58 19.06
CA ALA A 8 -1.92 4.47 18.39
C ALA A 8 -2.13 5.60 17.38
N ALA A 9 -1.95 6.84 17.82
CA ALA A 9 -2.07 8.02 16.96
C ALA A 9 -1.04 7.99 15.82
N SER A 10 0.18 7.52 16.09
CA SER A 10 1.22 7.39 15.06
C SER A 10 0.87 6.30 14.04
N ALA A 11 0.35 5.15 14.47
CA ALA A 11 -0.09 4.07 13.59
C ALA A 11 -1.27 4.51 12.72
N GLU A 12 -2.23 5.22 13.31
CA GLU A 12 -3.34 5.82 12.57
C GLU A 12 -2.83 6.81 11.52
N TYR A 13 -1.97 7.75 11.90
CA TYR A 13 -1.43 8.77 11.00
C TYR A 13 -0.56 8.19 9.88
N VAL A 14 0.31 7.24 10.19
CA VAL A 14 1.30 6.71 9.23
C VAL A 14 0.72 5.61 8.34
N SER A 15 -0.16 4.78 8.90
CA SER A 15 -0.63 3.56 8.22
C SER A 15 -2.14 3.48 8.02
N GLY A 16 -2.90 4.49 8.45
CA GLY A 16 -4.36 4.46 8.41
C GLY A 16 -4.97 3.38 9.30
N LEU A 17 -4.20 2.87 10.28
CA LEU A 17 -4.68 1.85 11.19
C LEU A 17 -5.65 2.48 12.19
N LEU A 18 -6.94 2.30 11.96
CA LEU A 18 -7.97 2.79 12.87
C LEU A 18 -7.88 2.09 14.24
N PRO A 19 -8.27 2.79 15.32
CA PRO A 19 -8.48 2.16 16.61
C PRO A 19 -9.40 0.93 16.48
N SER A 20 -9.09 -0.16 17.18
CA SER A 20 -9.81 -1.43 17.07
C SER A 20 -11.32 -1.37 17.37
N HIS A 21 -11.77 -0.30 18.02
CA HIS A 21 -13.17 -0.08 18.33
C HIS A 21 -13.91 0.64 17.23
N LEU A 22 -13.22 1.16 16.22
CA LEU A 22 -13.80 1.80 15.05
C LEU A 22 -13.66 0.85 13.86
N ALA A 23 -14.78 0.35 13.36
CA ALA A 23 -14.83 -0.45 12.14
C ALA A 23 -15.72 0.24 11.11
N TYR A 24 -15.32 0.23 9.84
CA TYR A 24 -16.17 0.71 8.77
C TYR A 24 -17.08 -0.42 8.28
N SER A 25 -18.39 -0.21 8.35
CA SER A 25 -19.37 -1.16 7.85
C SER A 25 -19.77 -0.80 6.43
N SER A 26 -19.21 -1.50 5.43
CA SER A 26 -19.56 -1.28 4.02
C SER A 26 -21.04 -1.50 3.72
N ALA A 27 -21.74 -2.36 4.49
CA ALA A 27 -23.17 -2.60 4.31
C ALA A 27 -24.07 -1.44 4.74
N HIS A 28 -23.55 -0.57 5.62
CA HIS A 28 -24.30 0.56 6.18
C HIS A 28 -23.69 1.90 5.78
N GLU A 29 -22.57 1.88 5.03
CA GLU A 29 -21.74 3.04 4.68
C GLU A 29 -21.37 3.94 5.88
N THR A 30 -21.35 3.39 7.09
CA THR A 30 -21.09 4.13 8.34
C THR A 30 -19.95 3.53 9.14
N ALA A 31 -19.29 4.36 9.95
CA ALA A 31 -18.39 3.91 10.99
C ALA A 31 -19.21 3.40 12.18
N SER A 32 -18.96 2.16 12.59
CA SER A 32 -19.54 1.52 13.77
C SER A 32 -18.51 1.43 14.88
N GLU A 33 -18.94 1.77 16.10
CA GLU A 33 -18.10 1.64 17.28
C GLU A 33 -18.39 0.32 18.04
N ASP A 34 -17.44 -0.61 18.08
CA ASP A 34 -17.49 -1.80 18.92
C ASP A 34 -16.53 -1.67 20.11
N TRP A 35 -17.09 -1.22 21.23
CA TRP A 35 -16.37 -1.01 22.47
C TRP A 35 -15.94 -2.33 23.14
N THR A 36 -16.48 -3.47 22.70
CA THR A 36 -16.12 -4.81 23.20
C THR A 36 -14.65 -5.12 22.94
N TRP A 37 -14.08 -4.58 21.86
CA TRP A 37 -12.67 -4.78 21.47
C TRP A 37 -11.72 -3.69 22.00
N SER A 38 -12.25 -2.68 22.71
CA SER A 38 -11.46 -1.57 23.29
C SER A 38 -10.67 -1.95 24.54
N VAL A 39 -11.13 -2.94 25.29
CA VAL A 39 -10.56 -3.28 26.60
C VAL A 39 -9.69 -4.52 26.53
N GLY A 40 -8.40 -4.39 26.86
CA GLY A 40 -7.49 -5.52 27.11
C GLY A 40 -6.91 -6.22 25.88
N CYS A 41 -7.63 -6.27 24.76
CA CYS A 41 -7.25 -7.07 23.58
C CYS A 41 -6.52 -6.28 22.47
N ASN A 42 -6.51 -4.95 22.49
CA ASN A 42 -5.73 -4.13 21.55
C ASN A 42 -4.34 -3.80 22.12
N PRO A 43 -3.22 -4.08 21.43
CA PRO A 43 -1.86 -3.73 21.90
C PRO A 43 -1.68 -2.24 22.27
N LEU A 44 -2.50 -1.37 21.69
CA LEU A 44 -2.49 0.08 21.91
C LEU A 44 -3.50 0.54 22.98
N SER A 45 -4.32 -0.36 23.51
CA SER A 45 -5.24 -0.08 24.63
C SER A 45 -4.50 0.12 25.94
N ILE A 46 -5.03 1.01 26.79
CA ILE A 46 -4.47 1.28 28.13
C ILE A 46 -4.52 0.06 29.06
N SER A 47 -5.48 -0.84 28.85
CA SER A 47 -5.70 -2.04 29.66
C SER A 47 -5.03 -3.29 29.10
N SER A 48 -4.38 -3.23 27.93
CA SER A 48 -3.67 -4.38 27.38
C SER A 48 -2.30 -4.57 28.02
N LYS A 49 -1.94 -5.84 28.27
CA LYS A 49 -0.63 -6.23 28.82
C LYS A 49 0.44 -6.41 27.73
N GLY A 50 0.03 -6.60 26.47
CA GLY A 50 0.91 -6.83 25.31
C GLY A 50 1.07 -5.62 24.39
N TRP A 51 1.96 -5.77 23.40
CA TRP A 51 2.30 -4.77 22.37
C TRP A 51 2.26 -5.34 20.94
N GLN A 52 1.88 -6.60 20.77
CA GLN A 52 1.89 -7.29 19.48
C GLN A 52 0.64 -6.92 18.68
N LEU A 53 0.83 -6.44 17.45
CA LEU A 53 -0.25 -6.23 16.48
C LEU A 53 -0.80 -7.57 16.02
N SER A 54 -2.13 -7.69 15.94
CA SER A 54 -2.74 -8.89 15.36
C SER A 54 -2.38 -9.02 13.88
N GLU A 55 -2.42 -10.24 13.34
CA GLU A 55 -2.19 -10.48 11.91
C GLU A 55 -3.14 -9.65 11.04
N PHE A 56 -4.40 -9.47 11.49
CA PHE A 56 -5.36 -8.61 10.81
C PHE A 56 -4.88 -7.14 10.75
N GLN A 57 -4.38 -6.59 11.86
CA GLN A 57 -3.86 -5.22 11.86
C GLN A 57 -2.64 -5.08 10.96
N GLN A 58 -1.77 -6.08 10.93
CA GLN A 58 -0.60 -6.11 10.05
C GLN A 58 -1.00 -6.18 8.57
N ASP A 59 -2.02 -6.97 8.22
CA ASP A 59 -2.57 -7.05 6.87
C ASP A 59 -3.20 -5.72 6.43
N VAL A 60 -3.99 -5.08 7.30
CA VAL A 60 -4.58 -3.75 7.04
C VAL A 60 -3.48 -2.71 6.81
N ILE A 61 -2.45 -2.67 7.65
CA ILE A 61 -1.29 -1.78 7.47
C ILE A 61 -0.63 -2.02 6.12
N ALA A 62 -0.33 -3.29 5.79
CA ALA A 62 0.33 -3.64 4.53
C ALA A 62 -0.50 -3.22 3.31
N ARG A 63 -1.82 -3.44 3.35
CA ARG A 63 -2.74 -3.01 2.28
C ARG A 63 -2.78 -1.50 2.13
N ASN A 64 -2.87 -0.76 3.24
CA ASN A 64 -2.89 0.70 3.20
C ASN A 64 -1.59 1.26 2.60
N TYR A 65 -0.43 0.69 2.94
CA TYR A 65 0.84 1.08 2.31
C TYR A 65 0.86 0.83 0.80
N ILE A 66 0.31 -0.30 0.33
CA ILE A 66 0.22 -0.60 -1.10
C ILE A 66 -0.68 0.42 -1.80
N ILE A 67 -1.85 0.72 -1.24
CA ILE A 67 -2.81 1.68 -1.80
C ILE A 67 -2.16 3.06 -1.91
N THR A 68 -1.61 3.59 -0.81
CA THR A 68 -0.94 4.89 -0.79
C THR A 68 0.20 4.96 -1.80
N GLY A 69 1.01 3.90 -1.91
CA GLY A 69 2.08 3.83 -2.90
C GLY A 69 1.58 3.88 -4.35
N VAL A 70 0.46 3.20 -4.63
CA VAL A 70 -0.17 3.21 -5.96
C VAL A 70 -0.75 4.59 -6.27
N GLU A 71 -1.48 5.20 -5.35
CA GLU A 71 -2.06 6.55 -5.53
C GLU A 71 -0.98 7.59 -5.80
N GLU A 72 0.12 7.56 -5.03
CA GLU A 72 1.24 8.46 -5.24
C GLU A 72 1.92 8.23 -6.59
N SER A 73 2.07 6.97 -7.02
CA SER A 73 2.63 6.65 -8.34
C SER A 73 1.77 7.19 -9.47
N ILE A 74 0.44 7.08 -9.37
CA ILE A 74 -0.51 7.63 -10.33
C ILE A 74 -0.38 9.14 -10.39
N ARG A 75 -0.29 9.81 -9.23
CA ARG A 75 -0.10 11.26 -9.15
C ARG A 75 1.19 11.71 -9.85
N VAL A 76 2.31 11.05 -9.58
CA VAL A 76 3.61 11.36 -10.19
C VAL A 76 3.59 11.14 -11.70
N VAL A 77 3.02 10.02 -12.17
CA VAL A 77 2.90 9.72 -13.60
C VAL A 77 2.03 10.75 -14.30
N ASN A 78 0.86 11.09 -13.74
CA ASN A 78 -0.02 12.10 -14.31
C ASN A 78 0.67 13.47 -14.39
N SER A 79 1.39 13.87 -13.34
CA SER A 79 2.19 15.11 -13.35
C SER A 79 3.27 15.10 -14.44
N ALA A 80 3.96 13.97 -14.61
CA ALA A 80 4.96 13.81 -15.66
C ALA A 80 4.33 13.89 -17.07
N ILE A 81 3.18 13.25 -17.30
CA ILE A 81 2.45 13.33 -18.56
C ILE A 81 2.09 14.79 -18.89
N GLN A 82 1.53 15.53 -17.93
CA GLN A 82 1.17 16.95 -18.13
C GLN A 82 2.39 17.79 -18.54
N ARG A 83 3.55 17.55 -17.91
CA ARG A 83 4.80 18.23 -18.27
C ARG A 83 5.27 17.86 -19.68
N LEU A 84 5.23 16.58 -20.03
CA LEU A 84 5.67 16.08 -21.33
C LEU A 84 4.79 16.58 -22.48
N VAL A 85 3.48 16.77 -22.25
CA VAL A 85 2.55 17.35 -23.24
C VAL A 85 2.95 18.77 -23.64
N THR A 86 3.50 19.54 -22.70
CA THR A 86 3.93 20.92 -22.96
C THR A 86 5.33 21.05 -23.56
N GLU A 87 6.12 19.97 -23.53
CA GLU A 87 7.52 19.98 -23.94
C GLU A 87 7.66 19.93 -25.47
N ARG A 88 8.47 20.83 -26.06
CA ARG A 88 8.76 20.78 -27.49
C ARG A 88 10.04 20.01 -27.77
N THR A 89 10.04 19.19 -28.82
CA THR A 89 11.24 18.50 -29.29
C THR A 89 12.29 19.52 -29.75
N SER A 90 13.44 19.52 -29.08
CA SER A 90 14.58 20.38 -29.42
C SER A 90 15.85 19.52 -29.50
N GLU A 91 16.82 19.96 -30.32
CA GLU A 91 18.10 19.26 -30.45
C GLU A 91 18.87 19.22 -29.12
N GLN A 92 18.79 20.30 -28.33
CA GLN A 92 19.40 20.38 -27.01
C GLN A 92 18.77 19.38 -26.03
N GLY A 93 17.43 19.29 -25.99
CA GLY A 93 16.72 18.32 -25.16
C GLY A 93 17.02 16.87 -25.57
N PHE A 94 17.12 16.60 -26.87
CA PHE A 94 17.44 15.27 -27.39
C PHE A 94 18.84 14.79 -26.96
N LYS A 95 19.85 15.67 -26.97
CA LYS A 95 21.21 15.34 -26.48
C LYS A 95 21.21 14.95 -25.00
N ILE A 96 20.42 15.65 -24.18
CA ILE A 96 20.27 15.33 -22.76
C ILE A 96 19.56 13.98 -22.57
N PHE A 97 18.47 13.76 -23.31
CA PHE A 97 17.74 12.50 -23.29
C PHE A 97 18.64 11.32 -23.67
N LYS A 98 19.41 11.43 -24.76
CA LYS A 98 20.31 10.38 -25.22
C LYS A 98 21.36 9.99 -24.19
N THR A 99 21.88 10.96 -23.42
CA THR A 99 22.82 10.68 -22.33
C THR A 99 22.19 9.85 -21.19
N LYS A 100 20.85 9.85 -21.04
CA LYS A 100 20.13 9.15 -19.96
C LYS A 100 19.34 7.93 -20.44
N GLU A 101 19.30 7.67 -21.76
CA GLU A 101 18.47 6.64 -22.39
C GLU A 101 18.68 5.25 -21.77
N SER A 102 19.93 4.82 -21.61
CA SER A 102 20.26 3.51 -21.04
C SER A 102 19.68 3.33 -19.63
N VAL A 103 19.89 4.32 -18.75
CA VAL A 103 19.39 4.30 -17.37
C VAL A 103 17.87 4.27 -17.32
N MET A 104 17.19 5.00 -18.23
CA MET A 104 15.73 4.98 -18.31
C MET A 104 15.20 3.62 -18.76
N VAL A 105 15.83 3.02 -19.78
CA VAL A 105 15.49 1.68 -20.27
C VAL A 105 15.75 0.62 -19.21
N GLU A 106 16.85 0.70 -18.47
CA GLU A 106 17.15 -0.20 -17.34
C GLU A 106 16.09 -0.11 -16.24
N LYS A 107 15.70 1.11 -15.84
CA LYS A 107 14.64 1.32 -14.84
C LYS A 107 13.29 0.79 -15.33
N TYR A 108 12.94 1.05 -16.59
CA TYR A 108 11.73 0.51 -17.20
C TYR A 108 11.74 -1.03 -17.18
N ASN A 109 12.83 -1.65 -17.63
CA ASN A 109 12.97 -3.10 -17.63
C ASN A 109 12.90 -3.71 -16.23
N SER A 110 13.45 -3.03 -15.22
CA SER A 110 13.35 -3.45 -13.82
C SER A 110 11.89 -3.53 -13.36
N VAL A 111 11.11 -2.47 -13.62
CA VAL A 111 9.68 -2.42 -13.29
C VAL A 111 8.89 -3.50 -14.05
N VAL A 112 9.12 -3.64 -15.36
CA VAL A 112 8.47 -4.68 -16.19
C VAL A 112 8.79 -6.08 -15.68
N ASN A 113 10.04 -6.36 -15.32
CA ASN A 113 10.45 -7.66 -14.79
C ASN A 113 9.82 -7.94 -13.42
N MET A 114 9.69 -6.92 -12.56
CA MET A 114 8.96 -7.05 -11.30
C MET A 114 7.50 -7.40 -11.54
N TRP A 115 6.81 -6.71 -12.44
CA TRP A 115 5.42 -7.02 -12.81
C TRP A 115 5.25 -8.41 -13.41
N ARG A 116 6.19 -8.87 -14.24
CA ARG A 116 6.18 -10.25 -14.78
C ARG A 116 6.27 -11.28 -13.67
N ARG A 117 7.12 -11.07 -12.66
CA ARG A 117 7.25 -11.98 -11.50
C ARG A 117 5.95 -12.05 -10.70
N VAL A 118 5.36 -10.89 -10.38
CA VAL A 118 4.08 -10.83 -9.65
C VAL A 118 2.94 -11.49 -10.43
N SER A 119 2.89 -11.27 -11.75
CA SER A 119 1.87 -11.87 -12.62
C SER A 119 2.03 -13.39 -12.76
N CYS A 120 3.28 -13.87 -12.83
CA CYS A 120 3.60 -15.30 -12.85
C CYS A 120 3.15 -16.00 -11.57
N TRP A 121 3.38 -15.38 -10.40
CA TRP A 121 2.90 -15.91 -9.11
C TRP A 121 1.38 -16.06 -9.07
N ARG A 122 0.63 -15.09 -9.61
CA ARG A 122 -0.84 -15.20 -9.74
C ARG A 122 -1.26 -16.40 -10.58
N ILE A 123 -0.59 -16.63 -11.70
CA ILE A 123 -0.88 -17.77 -12.58
C ILE A 123 -0.55 -19.09 -11.87
N CYS A 124 0.63 -19.21 -11.26
CA CYS A 124 1.02 -20.41 -10.51
C CYS A 124 0.08 -20.71 -9.33
N LEU A 125 -0.33 -19.69 -8.57
CA LEU A 125 -1.31 -19.85 -7.48
C LEU A 125 -2.68 -20.27 -7.99
N PHE A 126 -3.13 -19.73 -9.13
CA PHE A 126 -4.40 -20.13 -9.74
C PHE A 126 -4.37 -21.60 -10.19
N TYR A 127 -3.28 -22.05 -10.81
CA TYR A 127 -3.10 -23.45 -11.20
C TYR A 127 -2.99 -24.39 -9.99
N LEU A 128 -2.29 -23.99 -8.92
CA LEU A 128 -2.22 -24.76 -7.67
C LEU A 128 -3.59 -24.90 -6.99
N PHE A 129 -4.37 -23.82 -6.96
CA PHE A 129 -5.72 -23.85 -6.37
C PHE A 129 -6.67 -24.74 -7.19
N TYR A 130 -6.61 -24.65 -8.52
CA TYR A 130 -7.42 -25.50 -9.41
C TYR A 130 -7.03 -26.99 -9.30
N PHE A 131 -5.74 -27.29 -9.13
CA PHE A 131 -5.25 -28.67 -9.00
C PHE A 131 -5.53 -29.29 -7.62
N TRP A 132 -5.65 -28.49 -6.55
CA TRP A 132 -5.92 -28.97 -5.19
C TRP A 132 -7.40 -28.93 -4.77
N TYR A 133 -8.20 -27.99 -5.29
CA TYR A 133 -9.61 -27.81 -4.91
C TYR A 133 -10.60 -28.08 -6.05
N GLY A 134 -10.13 -28.35 -7.26
CA GLY A 134 -10.96 -28.63 -8.43
C GLY A 134 -11.09 -30.12 -8.81
N GLY A 135 -10.72 -31.03 -7.90
CA GLY A 135 -10.86 -32.49 -8.07
C GLY A 135 -12.05 -33.05 -7.29
#